data_AF-A0ABD2PAD3-F1
#
_entry.id   AF-A0ABD2PAD3-F1
#
_cell.length_a   1.000
_cell.length_b   1.000
_cell.length_c   1.000
_cell.angle_alpha   90.00
_cell.angle_beta   90.00
_cell.angle_gamma   90.00
#
_symmetry.space_group_name_H-M   'P 1'
#
loop_
_entity.id
_entity.type
_entity.pdbx_description
1 polymer ?
#
loop_
_entity_poly.entity_id
_entity_poly.type
_entity_poly.pdbx_seq_one_letter_code
_entity_poly.pdbx_strand_id
1 'polypeptide(L)'
;MTIVKTLSDAVRSYSSKSKKVDKFSEKTKNLLKRRKNLLSQNKRNTQEYQEVNKAVRKSAREDIQLHNERIALRTIEEFKGIKVFRRKRTRKKEMIRLKKSNGTITENRDEILKTVEEFYEDLYTSKKT
;
A
#
# COMPACT_ATOMS: atom_id res chain seq x y z
N MET A 1 10.96 -38.82 -21.88
CA MET A 1 10.36 -38.30 -20.62
C MET A 1 11.17 -37.15 -19.98
N THR A 2 11.86 -36.33 -20.75
CA THR A 2 12.67 -35.19 -20.26
C THR A 2 11.97 -33.87 -20.46
N ILE A 3 11.32 -33.67 -21.62
CA ILE A 3 10.65 -32.42 -22.00
C ILE A 3 9.51 -32.06 -21.04
N VAL A 4 8.70 -33.04 -20.64
CA VAL A 4 7.56 -32.80 -19.71
C VAL A 4 8.06 -32.41 -18.32
N LYS A 5 9.17 -33.02 -17.85
CA LYS A 5 9.78 -32.69 -16.57
C LYS A 5 10.36 -31.27 -16.59
N THR A 6 11.13 -30.93 -17.63
CA THR A 6 11.70 -29.59 -17.80
C THR A 6 10.61 -28.52 -17.94
N LEU A 7 9.49 -28.82 -18.61
CA LEU A 7 8.37 -27.89 -18.72
C LEU A 7 7.67 -27.71 -17.37
N SER A 8 7.49 -28.79 -16.61
CA SER A 8 6.88 -28.72 -15.27
C SER A 8 7.75 -27.95 -14.27
N ASP A 9 9.08 -28.11 -14.33
CA ASP A 9 10.03 -27.41 -13.47
C ASP A 9 10.13 -25.92 -13.83
N ALA A 10 10.06 -25.58 -15.13
CA ALA A 10 9.94 -24.20 -15.60
C ALA A 10 8.63 -23.55 -15.14
N VAL A 11 7.51 -24.27 -15.20
CA VAL A 11 6.20 -23.77 -14.70
C VAL A 11 6.20 -23.63 -13.17
N ARG A 12 6.88 -24.52 -12.43
CA ARG A 12 7.04 -24.40 -10.97
C ARG A 12 7.90 -23.21 -10.57
N SER A 13 8.99 -22.95 -11.30
CA SER A 13 9.84 -21.79 -11.03
C SER A 13 9.10 -20.47 -11.34
N TYR A 14 8.34 -20.43 -12.45
CA TYR A 14 7.54 -19.25 -12.83
C TYR A 14 6.27 -19.04 -11.98
N SER A 15 5.61 -20.12 -11.53
CA SER A 15 4.39 -20.03 -10.71
C SER A 15 4.66 -19.80 -9.22
N SER A 16 5.93 -19.88 -8.78
CA SER A 16 6.30 -19.39 -7.46
C SER A 16 5.94 -17.91 -7.40
N LYS A 17 4.95 -17.54 -6.58
CA LYS A 17 4.50 -16.16 -6.40
C LYS A 17 5.76 -15.32 -6.16
N SER A 18 6.13 -14.47 -7.13
CA SER A 18 7.35 -13.67 -7.02
C SER A 18 7.38 -13.02 -5.64
N LYS A 19 8.47 -13.26 -4.88
CA LYS A 19 8.60 -12.72 -3.52
C LYS A 19 8.37 -11.23 -3.62
N LYS A 20 7.26 -10.75 -3.07
CA LYS A 20 6.95 -9.31 -3.06
C LYS A 20 8.10 -8.66 -2.32
N VAL A 21 8.82 -7.79 -3.01
CA VAL A 21 9.94 -7.11 -2.41
C VAL A 21 9.38 -6.10 -1.43
N ASP A 22 9.63 -6.34 -0.15
CA ASP A 22 9.11 -5.50 0.91
C ASP A 22 9.64 -4.08 0.80
N LYS A 23 8.76 -3.13 1.17
CA LYS A 23 9.05 -1.70 1.12
C LYS A 23 9.95 -1.24 2.27
N PHE A 24 9.86 -1.90 3.42
CA PHE A 24 10.65 -1.56 4.61
C PHE A 24 11.58 -2.71 4.96
N SER A 25 12.80 -2.38 5.35
CA SER A 25 13.78 -3.32 5.87
C SER A 25 13.36 -3.84 7.24
N GLU A 26 13.90 -5.00 7.63
CA GLU A 26 13.68 -5.57 8.97
C GLU A 26 14.11 -4.62 10.09
N LYS A 27 15.19 -3.86 9.86
CA LYS A 27 15.63 -2.78 10.77
C LYS A 27 14.51 -1.76 11.01
N THR A 28 13.90 -1.24 9.95
CA THR A 28 12.80 -0.27 10.07
C THR A 28 11.56 -0.89 10.70
N LYS A 29 11.22 -2.14 10.37
CA LYS A 29 10.12 -2.87 11.00
C LYS A 29 10.32 -3.02 12.52
N ASN A 30 11.54 -3.34 12.95
CA ASN A 30 11.88 -3.43 14.37
C ASN A 30 11.76 -2.08 15.08
N LEU A 31 12.22 -0.98 14.46
CA LEU A 31 12.04 0.37 15.00
C LEU A 31 10.55 0.76 15.12
N LEU A 32 9.74 0.42 14.12
CA LEU A 32 8.29 0.64 14.14
C LEU A 32 7.62 -0.16 15.27
N LYS A 33 8.04 -1.42 15.47
CA LYS A 33 7.56 -2.27 16.56
C LYS A 33 7.93 -1.68 17.92
N ARG A 34 9.18 -1.22 18.09
CA ARG A 34 9.62 -0.54 19.33
C ARG A 34 8.80 0.72 19.60
N ARG A 35 8.57 1.55 18.58
CA ARG A 35 7.72 2.75 18.70
C ARG A 35 6.29 2.40 19.13
N LYS A 36 5.71 1.34 18.56
CA LYS A 36 4.37 0.85 18.92
C LYS A 36 4.32 0.41 20.40
N ASN A 37 5.32 -0.33 20.86
CA ASN A 37 5.40 -0.80 22.24
C ASN A 37 5.52 0.37 23.25
N LEU A 38 6.28 1.41 22.92
CA LEU A 38 6.38 2.62 23.76
C LEU A 38 5.03 3.36 23.84
N LEU A 39 4.27 3.40 22.75
CA LEU A 39 2.92 3.98 22.75
C LEU A 39 1.95 3.17 23.61
N SER A 40 1.98 1.83 23.55
CA SER A 40 1.14 0.99 24.41
C SER A 40 1.48 1.12 25.90
N GLN A 41 2.71 1.55 26.23
CA GLN A 41 3.14 1.85 27.59
C GLN A 41 2.88 3.32 27.99
N ASN A 42 2.15 4.10 27.18
CA ASN A 42 1.91 5.55 27.39
C ASN A 42 3.19 6.41 27.52
N LYS A 43 4.34 5.94 27.00
CA LYS A 43 5.63 6.65 27.07
C LYS A 43 5.83 7.72 25.98
N ARG A 44 4.76 8.32 25.48
CA ARG A 44 4.80 9.23 24.32
C ARG A 44 5.68 10.47 24.52
N ASN A 45 5.75 10.98 25.76
CA ASN A 45 6.51 12.19 26.09
C ASN A 45 7.94 11.90 26.57
N THR A 46 8.36 10.64 26.55
CA THR A 46 9.71 10.26 26.98
C THR A 46 10.77 10.59 25.92
N GLN A 47 11.99 10.88 26.38
CA GLN A 47 13.14 11.06 25.48
C GLN A 47 13.38 9.82 24.61
N GLU A 48 13.22 8.62 25.19
CA GLU A 48 13.34 7.35 24.46
C GLU A 48 12.39 7.30 23.26
N TYR A 49 11.13 7.73 23.43
CA TYR A 49 10.18 7.79 22.33
C TYR A 49 10.62 8.78 21.25
N GLN A 50 11.15 9.94 21.62
CA GLN A 50 11.62 10.94 20.65
C GLN A 50 12.79 10.40 19.82
N GLU A 51 13.74 9.74 20.46
CA GLU A 51 14.90 9.11 19.80
C GLU A 51 14.47 8.01 18.83
N VAL A 52 13.60 7.09 19.30
CA VAL A 52 13.05 6.02 18.45
C VAL A 52 12.25 6.62 17.29
N ASN A 53 11.46 7.67 17.52
CA ASN A 53 10.67 8.30 16.46
C ASN A 53 11.57 9.02 15.43
N LYS A 54 12.67 9.65 15.86
CA LYS A 54 13.68 10.24 14.96
C LYS A 54 14.34 9.15 14.11
N ALA A 55 14.73 8.03 14.73
CA ALA A 55 15.32 6.89 14.05
C ALA A 55 14.34 6.25 13.03
N VAL A 56 13.07 6.06 13.42
CA VAL A 56 12.00 5.57 12.52
C VAL A 56 11.87 6.47 11.30
N ARG A 57 11.78 7.80 11.51
CA ARG A 57 11.61 8.75 10.40
C ARG A 57 12.79 8.70 9.42
N LYS A 58 14.02 8.63 9.93
CA LYS A 58 15.23 8.53 9.10
C LYS A 58 15.24 7.22 8.30
N SER A 59 15.13 6.08 9.00
CA SER A 59 15.19 4.74 8.40
C SER A 59 14.05 4.50 7.40
N ALA A 60 12.83 4.96 7.71
CA ALA A 60 11.70 4.84 6.80
C ALA A 60 11.87 5.69 5.53
N ARG A 61 12.48 6.86 5.62
CA ARG A 61 12.76 7.71 4.44
C ARG A 61 13.74 7.04 3.50
N GLU A 62 14.84 6.52 4.05
CA GLU A 62 15.87 5.79 3.31
C GLU A 62 15.28 4.56 2.61
N ASP A 63 14.50 3.74 3.33
CA ASP A 63 13.82 2.57 2.76
C ASP A 63 12.84 2.95 1.63
N ILE A 64 12.07 4.02 1.81
CA ILE A 64 11.14 4.51 0.77
C ILE A 64 11.92 4.93 -0.49
N GLN A 65 13.03 5.63 -0.32
CA GLN A 65 13.88 6.05 -1.42
C GLN A 65 14.42 4.85 -2.19
N LEU A 66 15.06 3.90 -1.50
CA LEU A 66 15.60 2.67 -2.09
C LEU A 66 14.52 1.84 -2.80
N HIS A 67 13.33 1.75 -2.21
CA HIS A 67 12.20 1.05 -2.84
C HIS A 67 11.76 1.73 -4.14
N ASN A 68 11.70 3.07 -4.16
CA ASN A 68 11.35 3.82 -5.36
C ASN A 68 12.42 3.68 -6.45
N GLU A 69 13.70 3.75 -6.08
CA GLU A 69 14.83 3.53 -6.99
C GLU A 69 14.75 2.14 -7.63
N ARG A 70 14.48 1.09 -6.82
CA ARG A 70 14.27 -0.27 -7.33
C ARG A 70 13.10 -0.39 -8.30
N ILE A 71 11.98 0.30 -8.03
CA ILE A 71 10.82 0.33 -8.96
C ILE A 71 11.19 1.04 -10.26
N ALA A 72 11.96 2.14 -10.18
CA ALA A 72 12.41 2.88 -11.35
C ALA A 72 13.32 2.01 -12.23
N LEU A 73 14.35 1.40 -11.64
CA LEU A 73 15.27 0.48 -12.33
C LEU A 73 14.50 -0.67 -12.99
N ARG A 74 13.62 -1.35 -12.26
CA ARG A 74 12.79 -2.43 -12.82
C ARG A 74 11.91 -1.97 -13.99
N THR A 75 11.42 -0.72 -13.94
CA THR A 75 10.62 -0.17 -15.04
C THR A 75 11.47 0.11 -16.27
N ILE A 76 12.72 0.57 -16.08
CA ILE A 76 13.70 0.74 -17.16
C ILE A 76 14.08 -0.62 -17.77
N GLU A 77 14.38 -1.62 -16.93
CA GLU A 77 14.69 -3.01 -17.35
C GLU A 77 13.55 -3.66 -18.14
N GLU A 78 12.30 -3.34 -17.79
CA GLU A 78 11.11 -3.77 -18.55
C GLU A 78 10.91 -2.98 -19.87
N PHE A 79 11.89 -2.17 -20.31
CA PHE A 79 11.83 -1.24 -21.46
C PHE A 79 10.60 -0.33 -21.46
N LYS A 80 10.06 -0.03 -20.27
CA LYS A 80 8.85 0.78 -20.11
C LYS A 80 9.24 2.24 -19.96
N GLY A 81 8.75 3.09 -20.86
CA GLY A 81 9.01 4.52 -20.83
C GLY A 81 8.46 5.22 -19.57
N ILE A 82 8.93 6.44 -19.33
CA ILE A 82 8.63 7.25 -18.13
C ILE A 82 7.13 7.45 -17.86
N LYS A 83 6.30 7.41 -18.92
CA LYS A 83 4.83 7.46 -18.83
C LYS A 83 4.25 6.27 -18.06
N VAL A 84 4.80 5.07 -18.25
CA VAL A 84 4.37 3.85 -17.55
C VAL A 84 4.83 3.88 -16.09
N PHE A 85 6.04 4.36 -15.82
CA PHE A 85 6.52 4.60 -14.46
C PHE A 85 5.62 5.57 -13.69
N ARG A 86 5.30 6.74 -14.28
CA ARG A 86 4.39 7.72 -13.67
C ARG A 86 3.03 7.08 -13.36
N ARG A 87 2.42 6.35 -14.30
CA ARG A 87 1.14 5.65 -14.07
C ARG A 87 1.20 4.62 -12.94
N LYS A 88 2.28 3.84 -12.81
CA LYS A 88 2.46 2.91 -11.68
C LYS A 88 2.55 3.66 -10.34
N ARG A 89 3.23 4.82 -10.31
CA ARG A 89 3.41 5.65 -9.10
C ARG A 89 2.16 6.47 -8.73
N THR A 90 1.42 6.96 -9.71
CA THR A 90 0.25 7.82 -9.53
C THR A 90 -1.08 7.09 -9.62
N ARG A 91 -1.07 5.75 -9.68
CA ARG A 91 -2.30 4.95 -9.68
C ARG A 91 -3.10 5.31 -8.43
N LYS A 92 -4.10 6.18 -8.61
CA LYS A 92 -5.02 6.57 -7.55
C LYS A 92 -5.61 5.27 -7.01
N LYS A 93 -5.53 5.05 -5.71
CA LYS A 93 -6.23 3.93 -5.10
C LYS A 93 -7.70 4.20 -5.33
N GLU A 94 -8.33 3.40 -6.17
CA GLU A 94 -9.77 3.47 -6.35
C GLU A 94 -10.45 3.15 -5.01
N MET A 95 -11.61 3.76 -4.77
CA MET A 95 -12.42 3.44 -3.60
C MET A 95 -13.06 2.08 -3.86
N ILE A 96 -12.51 1.03 -3.24
CA ILE A 96 -12.99 -0.35 -3.40
C ILE A 96 -14.13 -0.64 -2.43
N ARG A 97 -14.29 0.18 -1.38
CA ARG A 97 -15.28 -0.02 -0.33
C ARG A 97 -15.93 1.28 0.10
N LEU A 98 -17.24 1.24 0.30
CA LEU A 98 -18.02 2.35 0.85
C LEU A 98 -19.03 1.83 1.89
N LYS A 99 -19.29 2.63 2.91
CA LYS A 99 -20.31 2.34 3.92
C LYS A 99 -21.63 2.98 3.49
N LYS A 100 -22.68 2.18 3.42
CA LYS A 100 -24.06 2.61 3.14
C LYS A 100 -24.68 3.32 4.35
N SER A 101 -25.78 4.03 4.10
CA SER A 101 -26.61 4.69 5.13
C SER A 101 -27.11 3.71 6.21
N ASN A 102 -27.45 2.48 5.81
CA ASN A 102 -27.85 1.40 6.71
C ASN A 102 -26.70 0.77 7.53
N GLY A 103 -25.47 1.28 7.40
CA GLY A 103 -24.31 0.81 8.14
C GLY A 103 -23.54 -0.36 7.51
N THR A 104 -24.06 -0.98 6.45
CA THR A 104 -23.39 -2.08 5.74
C THR A 104 -22.26 -1.57 4.83
N ILE A 105 -21.24 -2.41 4.57
CA ILE A 105 -20.10 -2.06 3.71
C ILE A 105 -20.25 -2.80 2.39
N THR A 106 -20.06 -2.10 1.27
CA THR A 106 -20.16 -2.70 -0.05
C THR A 106 -18.89 -2.54 -0.86
N GLU A 107 -18.58 -3.58 -1.62
CA GLU A 107 -17.42 -3.68 -2.52
C GLU A 107 -17.82 -3.57 -4.00
N ASN A 108 -19.14 -3.58 -4.28
CA ASN A 108 -19.68 -3.48 -5.62
C ASN A 108 -19.64 -2.01 -6.11
N ARG A 109 -19.05 -1.78 -7.29
CA ARG A 109 -18.89 -0.43 -7.88
C ARG A 109 -20.22 0.27 -8.13
N ASP A 110 -21.22 -0.44 -8.64
CA ASP A 110 -22.51 0.18 -8.99
C ASP A 110 -23.23 0.64 -7.71
N GLU A 111 -23.12 -0.16 -6.65
CA GLU A 111 -23.67 0.20 -5.34
C GLU A 111 -22.90 1.34 -4.68
N ILE A 112 -21.58 1.42 -4.87
CA ILE A 112 -20.77 2.54 -4.40
C ILE A 112 -21.21 3.84 -5.08
N LEU A 113 -21.40 3.83 -6.41
CA LEU A 113 -21.87 5.01 -7.14
C LEU A 113 -23.24 5.47 -6.66
N LYS A 114 -24.19 4.54 -6.54
CA LYS A 114 -25.54 4.84 -6.04
C LYS A 114 -25.53 5.46 -4.65
N THR A 115 -24.72 4.91 -3.74
CA THR A 115 -24.60 5.43 -2.37
C THR A 115 -24.01 6.85 -2.36
N VAL A 116 -23.10 7.17 -3.27
CA VAL A 116 -22.52 8.52 -3.42
C VAL A 116 -23.56 9.49 -3.98
N GLU A 117 -24.35 9.08 -4.97
CA GLU A 117 -25.44 9.88 -5.53
C GLU A 117 -26.48 10.23 -4.45
N GLU A 118 -26.99 9.22 -3.73
CA GLU A 118 -27.94 9.40 -2.62
C GLU A 118 -27.40 10.38 -1.57
N PHE A 119 -26.12 10.24 -1.17
CA PHE A 119 -25.50 11.13 -0.21
C PHE A 119 -25.45 12.59 -0.67
N TYR A 120 -25.10 12.83 -1.93
CA TYR A 120 -25.04 14.20 -2.47
C TYR A 120 -26.44 14.78 -2.71
N GLU A 121 -27.40 13.97 -3.13
CA GLU A 121 -28.79 14.38 -3.26
C GLU A 121 -29.34 14.87 -1.93
N ASP A 122 -29.16 14.09 -0.85
CA ASP A 122 -29.55 14.49 0.50
C ASP A 122 -28.86 15.79 0.93
N LEU A 123 -27.54 15.92 0.70
CA LEU A 123 -26.76 17.08 1.11
C LEU A 123 -27.20 18.39 0.43
N TYR A 124 -27.61 18.31 -0.85
CA TYR A 124 -28.02 19.49 -1.62
C TYR A 124 -29.52 19.77 -1.56
N THR A 125 -30.36 18.77 -1.26
CA THR A 125 -31.79 18.97 -1.00
C THR A 125 -32.05 19.49 0.41
N SER A 126 -31.24 19.09 1.41
CA SER A 126 -31.36 19.60 2.79
C SER A 126 -31.03 21.09 2.95
N LYS A 127 -30.41 21.72 1.95
CA LYS A 127 -30.05 23.16 1.94
C LYS A 127 -31.10 24.07 1.29
N LYS A 128 -32.26 23.52 0.89
CA LYS A 128 -33.37 24.28 0.27
C LYS A 128 -34.44 24.79 1.24
N THR A 129 -34.19 24.75 2.55
CA THR A 129 -34.95 25.41 3.61
C THR A 129 -34.10 26.48 4.26
#